data_AF-A0A484UUU0-F1
#
_entry.id   AF-A0A484UUU0-F1
#
_cell.length_a   1.000
_cell.length_b   1.000
_cell.length_c   1.000
_cell.angle_alpha   90.00
_cell.angle_beta   90.00
_cell.angle_gamma   90.00
#
_symmetry.space_group_name_H-M   'P 1'
#
loop_
_entity.id
_entity.type
_entity.pdbx_description
1 polymer ?
#
loop_
_entity_poly.entity_id
_entity_poly.type
_entity_poly.pdbx_seq_one_letter_code
_entity_poly.pdbx_strand_id
1 'polypeptide(L)'
;MAGLEKEWESRYQPCSPYKVKPLPSHLTIGQLARQTGTKAETIRYYEKIGLLQPPLRSEGNYRYYGAQEQRRLSFVRRARELGFSIEQIRELIAFGEQREHECSSVDDVVKAHIADITRRIQDLRALQGELERMIGNCPGGRVADCRVLEALQPQPAA
;
A
#
# COMPACT_ATOMS: atom_id res chain seq x y z
N MET A 1 -8.42 41.17 9.69
CA MET A 1 -9.06 39.96 9.11
C MET A 1 -9.03 38.82 10.14
N ALA A 2 -9.66 38.99 11.30
CA ALA A 2 -9.61 38.05 12.45
C ALA A 2 -11.00 37.93 13.10
N GLY A 3 -12.05 37.83 12.27
CA GLY A 3 -13.45 38.01 12.71
C GLY A 3 -14.45 36.96 12.26
N LEU A 4 -14.05 35.94 11.48
CA LEU A 4 -14.99 34.96 10.92
C LEU A 4 -14.98 33.59 11.62
N GLU A 5 -14.01 33.32 12.50
CA GLU A 5 -13.94 32.05 13.26
C GLU A 5 -14.90 31.99 14.46
N LYS A 6 -15.51 33.11 14.89
CA LYS A 6 -16.43 33.12 16.03
C LYS A 6 -17.89 32.85 15.68
N GLU A 7 -18.25 32.89 14.40
CA GLU A 7 -19.66 32.89 13.98
C GLU A 7 -20.23 31.46 13.80
N TRP A 8 -19.36 30.46 13.58
CA TRP A 8 -19.80 29.07 13.40
C TRP A 8 -20.05 28.32 14.73
N GLU A 9 -19.38 28.70 15.83
CA GLU A 9 -19.59 28.09 17.16
C GLU A 9 -20.97 28.40 17.75
N SER A 10 -21.58 29.53 17.38
CA SER A 10 -22.88 29.96 17.91
C SER A 10 -24.08 29.23 17.31
N ARG A 11 -23.93 28.50 16.20
CA ARG A 11 -25.04 27.85 15.47
C ARG A 11 -25.13 26.35 15.65
N TYR A 12 -24.19 25.74 16.39
CA TYR A 12 -24.19 24.29 16.62
C TYR A 12 -24.76 23.96 18.00
N GLN A 13 -26.05 23.63 18.05
CA GLN A 13 -26.70 23.09 19.26
C GLN A 13 -26.85 21.56 19.08
N PRO A 14 -25.96 20.73 19.64
CA PRO A 14 -26.08 19.27 19.50
C PRO A 14 -27.28 18.74 20.30
N CYS A 15 -28.18 18.02 19.64
CA CYS A 15 -29.36 17.37 20.24
C CYS A 15 -29.02 16.14 21.12
N SER A 16 -27.76 15.97 21.54
CA SER A 16 -27.29 14.78 22.26
C SER A 16 -26.44 15.17 23.47
N PRO A 17 -26.72 14.61 24.67
CA PRO A 17 -25.97 14.91 25.90
C PRO A 17 -24.54 14.31 25.89
N TYR A 18 -24.21 13.50 24.89
CA TYR A 18 -22.86 13.00 24.72
C TYR A 18 -21.93 14.11 24.22
N LYS A 19 -20.92 14.45 25.03
CA LYS A 19 -19.80 15.31 24.62
C LYS A 19 -19.07 14.65 23.46
N VAL A 20 -19.48 14.93 22.23
CA VAL A 20 -18.72 14.56 21.04
C VAL A 20 -17.49 15.46 21.05
N LYS A 21 -16.30 14.89 21.26
CA LYS A 21 -15.06 15.64 21.08
C LYS A 21 -15.10 16.22 19.65
N PRO A 22 -14.90 17.54 19.47
CA PRO A 22 -14.82 18.10 18.13
C PRO A 22 -13.81 17.29 17.32
N LEU A 23 -14.16 16.97 16.08
CA LEU A 23 -13.27 16.26 15.17
C LEU A 23 -12.00 17.11 15.07
N PRO A 24 -10.85 16.61 15.56
CA PRO A 24 -9.66 17.44 15.54
C PRO A 24 -9.23 17.61 14.09
N SER A 25 -8.85 18.84 13.71
CA SER A 25 -8.15 19.14 12.45
C SER A 25 -6.86 18.34 12.28
N HIS A 26 -6.40 17.71 13.36
CA HIS A 26 -5.21 16.91 13.46
C HIS A 26 -5.48 15.56 14.15
N LEU A 27 -5.15 14.47 13.47
CA LEU A 27 -5.24 13.10 13.95
C LEU A 27 -3.96 12.72 14.68
N THR A 28 -4.08 11.96 15.77
CA THR A 28 -2.96 11.20 16.33
C THR A 28 -2.65 9.99 15.44
N ILE A 29 -1.46 9.38 15.60
CA ILE A 29 -1.10 8.18 14.82
C ILE A 29 -2.11 7.04 14.99
N GLY A 30 -2.69 6.87 16.18
CA GLY A 30 -3.70 5.85 16.45
C GLY A 30 -5.02 6.12 15.74
N GLN A 31 -5.43 7.40 15.67
CA GLN A 31 -6.63 7.79 14.92
C GLN A 31 -6.42 7.65 13.41
N LEU A 32 -5.27 8.08 12.90
CA LEU A 32 -4.90 7.92 11.49
C LEU A 32 -4.85 6.45 11.08
N ALA A 33 -4.25 5.60 11.93
CA ALA A 33 -4.20 4.16 11.75
C ALA A 33 -5.61 3.55 11.60
N ARG A 34 -6.53 3.90 12.50
CA ARG A 34 -7.92 3.42 12.46
C ARG A 34 -8.64 3.89 11.21
N GLN A 35 -8.49 5.16 10.83
CA GLN A 35 -9.21 5.74 9.68
C GLN A 35 -8.70 5.23 8.34
N THR A 36 -7.40 4.93 8.22
CA THR A 36 -6.78 4.46 6.97
C THR A 36 -6.71 2.93 6.88
N GLY A 37 -7.05 2.22 7.97
CA GLY A 37 -6.87 0.77 8.08
C GLY A 37 -5.39 0.35 8.05
N THR A 38 -4.47 1.25 8.40
CA THR A 38 -3.03 1.01 8.37
C THR A 38 -2.50 0.85 9.79
N LYS A 39 -1.63 -0.12 10.06
CA LYS A 39 -1.03 -0.29 11.38
C LYS A 39 -0.16 0.93 11.73
N ALA A 40 -0.17 1.35 13.00
CA ALA A 40 0.66 2.49 13.45
C ALA A 40 2.16 2.28 13.20
N GLU A 41 2.65 1.05 13.31
CA GLU A 41 4.03 0.68 12.95
C GLU A 41 4.34 0.90 11.47
N THR A 42 3.39 0.54 10.59
CA THR A 42 3.53 0.77 9.14
C THR A 42 3.54 2.26 8.82
N ILE A 43 2.73 3.07 9.51
CA ILE A 43 2.78 4.53 9.37
C ILE A 43 4.17 5.06 9.75
N ARG A 44 4.72 4.63 10.91
CA ARG A 44 6.09 5.01 11.32
C ARG A 44 7.15 4.55 10.33
N TYR A 45 6.97 3.36 9.76
CA TYR A 45 7.86 2.86 8.72
C TYR A 45 7.82 3.78 7.49
N TYR A 46 6.63 4.15 7.00
CA TYR A 46 6.47 5.09 5.90
C TYR A 46 7.04 6.49 6.18
N GLU A 47 6.97 6.98 7.41
CA GLU A 47 7.70 8.18 7.82
C GLU A 47 9.22 7.99 7.70
N LYS A 48 9.74 6.88 8.23
CA LYS A 48 11.19 6.59 8.25
C LYS A 48 11.80 6.55 6.85
N ILE A 49 11.07 6.00 5.89
CA ILE A 49 11.51 5.91 4.49
C ILE A 49 11.13 7.16 3.67
N GLY A 50 10.62 8.21 4.30
CA GLY A 50 10.23 9.47 3.64
C GLY A 50 9.06 9.35 2.67
N LEU A 51 8.22 8.31 2.81
CA LEU A 51 7.03 8.13 2.00
C LEU A 51 5.85 8.97 2.54
N LEU A 52 5.87 9.30 3.83
CA LEU A 52 5.03 10.32 4.46
C LEU A 52 5.91 11.47 4.94
N GLN A 53 5.41 12.70 4.82
CA GLN A 53 6.07 13.87 5.37
C GLN A 53 6.09 13.77 6.91
N PRO A 54 7.18 14.24 7.57
CA PRO A 54 7.22 14.27 9.02
C PRO A 54 6.05 15.09 9.56
N PRO A 55 5.24 14.54 10.49
CA PRO A 55 4.08 15.24 11.02
C PRO A 55 4.50 16.46 11.85
N LEU A 56 3.62 17.45 11.91
CA LEU A 56 3.72 18.53 12.88
C LEU A 56 3.72 17.93 14.30
N ARG A 57 4.50 18.54 15.18
CA ARG A 57 4.54 18.15 16.59
C ARG A 57 3.76 19.14 17.43
N SER A 58 3.03 18.62 18.41
CA SER A 58 2.40 19.44 19.44
C SER A 58 3.42 20.02 20.41
N GLU A 59 3.01 21.00 21.20
CA GLU A 59 3.79 21.52 22.34
C GLU A 59 4.16 20.41 23.35
N GLY A 60 3.35 19.35 23.43
CA GLY A 60 3.61 18.14 24.22
C GLY A 60 4.40 17.04 23.48
N ASN A 61 5.03 17.35 22.35
CA ASN A 61 5.82 16.44 21.50
C ASN A 61 5.02 15.27 20.87
N TYR A 62 3.69 15.38 20.79
CA TYR A 62 2.85 14.40 20.10
C TYR A 62 2.82 14.65 18.59
N ARG A 63 2.79 13.58 17.79
CA ARG A 63 2.67 13.67 16.32
C ARG A 63 1.22 13.92 15.91
N TYR A 64 1.04 14.91 15.03
CA TYR A 64 -0.25 15.29 14.47
C TYR A 64 -0.25 15.20 12.94
N TYR A 65 -1.27 14.55 12.40
CA TYR A 65 -1.46 14.30 10.96
C TYR A 65 -2.74 14.97 10.49
N GLY A 66 -2.72 15.63 9.35
CA GLY A 66 -3.90 16.25 8.75
C GLY A 66 -4.54 15.37 7.68
N ALA A 67 -5.46 15.99 6.94
CA ALA A 67 -6.16 15.35 5.82
C ALA A 67 -5.23 14.99 4.65
N GLN A 68 -4.08 15.67 4.50
CA GLN A 68 -3.11 15.38 3.46
C GLN A 68 -2.42 14.04 3.70
N GLU A 69 -1.97 13.79 4.93
CA GLU A 69 -1.33 12.53 5.31
C GLU A 69 -2.32 11.36 5.21
N GLN A 70 -3.60 11.61 5.55
CA GLN A 70 -4.66 10.63 5.36
C GLN A 70 -4.84 10.25 3.88
N ARG A 71 -4.94 11.24 2.97
CA ARG A 71 -5.05 10.98 1.52
C ARG A 71 -3.82 10.26 0.99
N ARG A 72 -2.63 10.66 1.41
CA ARG A 72 -1.36 10.04 1.02
C ARG A 72 -1.27 8.59 1.49
N LEU A 73 -1.67 8.29 2.72
CA LEU A 73 -1.74 6.91 3.22
C LEU A 73 -2.73 6.04 2.43
N SER A 74 -3.92 6.57 2.14
CA SER A 74 -4.90 5.85 1.32
C SER A 74 -4.36 5.56 -0.08
N PHE A 75 -3.63 6.51 -0.68
CA PHE A 75 -2.95 6.32 -1.95
C PHE A 75 -1.89 5.22 -1.88
N VAL A 76 -0.97 5.30 -0.91
CA VAL A 76 0.08 4.30 -0.71
C VAL A 76 -0.53 2.91 -0.54
N ARG A 77 -1.56 2.78 0.29
CA ARG A 77 -2.24 1.51 0.53
C ARG A 77 -2.81 0.94 -0.77
N ARG A 78 -3.53 1.76 -1.55
CA ARG A 78 -4.13 1.31 -2.80
C ARG A 78 -3.06 0.86 -3.80
N ALA A 79 -1.96 1.59 -3.90
CA ALA A 79 -0.86 1.23 -4.80
C ALA A 79 -0.15 -0.07 -4.35
N ARG A 80 0.01 -0.29 -3.03
CA ARG A 80 0.49 -1.57 -2.49
C ARG A 80 -0.46 -2.74 -2.80
N GLU A 81 -1.77 -2.53 -2.73
CA GLU A 81 -2.78 -3.54 -3.12
C GLU A 81 -2.67 -3.92 -4.61
N LEU A 82 -2.26 -2.98 -5.46
CA LEU A 82 -2.01 -3.20 -6.90
C LEU A 82 -0.61 -3.78 -7.18
N GLY A 83 0.17 -4.08 -6.14
CA GLY A 83 1.47 -4.72 -6.26
C GLY A 83 2.62 -3.78 -6.62
N PHE A 84 2.43 -2.46 -6.61
CA PHE A 84 3.54 -1.53 -6.84
C PHE A 84 4.59 -1.64 -5.73
N SER A 85 5.86 -1.53 -6.12
CA SER A 85 6.99 -1.41 -5.19
C SER A 85 6.94 -0.07 -4.45
N ILE A 86 7.68 0.04 -3.35
CA ILE A 86 7.76 1.30 -2.59
C ILE A 86 8.38 2.41 -3.44
N GLU A 87 9.34 2.04 -4.29
CA GLU A 87 10.05 2.91 -5.22
C GLU A 87 9.09 3.47 -6.28
N GLN A 88 8.30 2.61 -6.93
CA GLN A 88 7.27 3.04 -7.89
C GLN A 88 6.22 3.94 -7.21
N ILE A 89 5.81 3.61 -5.99
CA ILE A 89 4.85 4.44 -5.24
C ILE A 89 5.42 5.82 -4.95
N ARG A 90 6.72 5.92 -4.66
CA ARG A 90 7.40 7.21 -4.44
C ARG A 90 7.38 8.06 -5.71
N GLU A 91 7.68 7.45 -6.86
CA GLU A 91 7.61 8.12 -8.16
C GLU A 91 6.20 8.61 -8.45
N LEU A 92 5.19 7.76 -8.26
CA LEU A 92 3.78 8.11 -8.45
C LEU A 92 3.32 9.25 -7.53
N ILE A 93 3.78 9.28 -6.27
CA ILE A 93 3.48 10.40 -5.37
C ILE A 93 4.15 11.69 -5.86
N ALA A 94 5.40 11.63 -6.30
CA ALA A 94 6.13 12.79 -6.79
C ALA A 94 5.43 13.42 -8.01
N PHE A 95 4.91 12.60 -8.93
CA PHE A 95 4.10 13.10 -10.06
C PHE A 95 2.77 13.72 -9.60
N GLY A 96 2.11 13.15 -8.59
CA GLY A 96 0.84 13.68 -8.07
C GLY A 96 0.97 15.06 -7.37
N GLU A 97 2.17 15.42 -6.91
CA GLU A 97 2.47 16.74 -6.35
C GLU A 97 2.65 17.81 -7.46
N GLN A 98 2.92 17.37 -8.69
CA GLN A 98 3.15 18.19 -9.89
C GLN A 98 1.89 18.31 -10.75
N ARG A 99 0.81 18.89 -10.20
CA ARG A 99 -0.54 18.91 -10.82
C ARG A 99 -0.63 19.51 -12.23
N GLU A 100 0.35 20.32 -12.64
CA GLU A 100 0.36 20.99 -13.94
C GLU A 100 1.19 20.25 -15.01
N HIS A 101 1.84 19.13 -14.66
CA HIS A 101 2.66 18.36 -15.60
C HIS A 101 1.84 17.30 -16.35
N GLU A 102 2.29 16.96 -17.56
CA GLU A 102 1.69 15.92 -18.38
C GLU A 102 1.71 14.56 -17.66
N CYS A 103 0.60 13.82 -17.72
CA CYS A 103 0.46 12.52 -17.08
C CYS A 103 1.24 11.39 -17.78
N SER A 104 1.97 11.69 -18.86
CA SER A 104 2.73 10.71 -19.66
C SER A 104 3.71 9.91 -18.80
N SER A 105 4.41 10.56 -17.85
CA SER A 105 5.34 9.87 -16.94
C SER A 105 4.65 8.93 -15.96
N VAL A 106 3.40 9.20 -15.56
CA VAL A 106 2.60 8.29 -14.72
C VAL A 106 2.21 7.05 -15.52
N ASP A 107 1.78 7.25 -16.76
CA ASP A 107 1.40 6.14 -17.66
C ASP A 107 2.57 5.19 -17.89
N ASP A 108 3.79 5.70 -18.00
CA ASP A 108 4.98 4.88 -18.22
C ASP A 108 5.31 3.99 -17.01
N VAL A 109 5.18 4.50 -15.78
CA VAL A 109 5.32 3.68 -14.56
C VAL A 109 4.28 2.56 -14.53
N VAL A 110 3.03 2.88 -14.88
CA VAL A 110 1.94 1.88 -14.90
C VAL A 110 2.17 0.85 -16.00
N LYS A 111 2.57 1.26 -17.21
CA LYS A 111 2.88 0.36 -18.33
C LYS A 111 4.04 -0.58 -18.00
N ALA A 112 5.09 -0.07 -17.38
CA ALA A 112 6.23 -0.89 -16.93
C ALA A 112 5.76 -1.95 -15.92
N HIS A 113 4.95 -1.57 -14.94
CA HIS A 113 4.40 -2.51 -13.96
C HIS A 113 3.48 -3.56 -14.59
N ILE A 114 2.64 -3.18 -15.55
CA ILE A 114 1.82 -4.12 -16.33
C ILE A 114 2.72 -5.13 -17.06
N ALA A 115 3.80 -4.66 -17.70
CA ALA A 115 4.73 -5.53 -18.41
C ALA A 115 5.42 -6.54 -17.47
N ASP A 116 5.83 -6.09 -16.28
CA ASP A 116 6.45 -6.96 -15.28
C ASP A 116 5.47 -8.00 -14.70
N ILE A 117 4.22 -7.59 -14.40
CA ILE A 117 3.15 -8.54 -14.01
C ILE A 117 2.92 -9.56 -15.12
N THR A 118 2.84 -9.11 -16.37
CA THR A 118 2.60 -9.99 -17.53
C THR A 118 3.72 -11.02 -17.67
N ARG A 119 4.98 -10.60 -17.53
CA ARG A 119 6.14 -11.50 -17.54
C ARG A 119 6.04 -12.54 -16.42
N ARG A 120 5.74 -12.10 -15.19
CA ARG A 120 5.59 -13.01 -14.05
C ARG A 120 4.45 -14.02 -14.23
N ILE A 121 3.33 -13.61 -14.83
CA ILE A 121 2.24 -14.52 -15.18
C ILE A 121 2.71 -15.56 -16.19
N GLN A 122 3.47 -15.17 -17.21
CA GLN A 122 4.02 -16.10 -18.20
C GLN A 122 4.95 -17.13 -17.54
N ASP A 123 5.88 -16.67 -16.70
CA ASP A 123 6.80 -17.55 -15.96
C ASP A 123 6.05 -18.54 -15.06
N LEU A 124 5.06 -18.04 -14.31
CA LEU A 124 4.25 -18.88 -13.43
C LEU A 124 3.40 -19.90 -14.20
N ARG A 125 2.89 -19.54 -15.38
CA ARG A 125 2.17 -20.48 -16.26
C ARG A 125 3.10 -21.54 -16.84
N ALA A 126 4.33 -21.19 -17.20
CA ALA A 126 5.31 -22.14 -17.67
C ALA A 126 5.66 -23.17 -16.58
N LEU A 127 5.93 -22.70 -15.35
CA LEU A 127 6.15 -23.55 -14.19
C LEU A 127 4.95 -24.43 -13.88
N GLN A 128 3.74 -23.87 -13.90
CA GLN A 128 2.51 -24.64 -13.73
C GLN A 128 2.42 -25.77 -14.77
N GLY A 129 2.64 -25.48 -16.05
CA GLY A 129 2.60 -26.49 -17.11
C GLY A 129 3.68 -27.57 -16.97
N GLU A 130 4.84 -27.23 -16.40
CA GLU A 130 5.86 -28.23 -16.06
C GLU A 130 5.39 -29.17 -14.95
N LEU A 131 4.83 -28.63 -13.86
CA LEU A 131 4.28 -29.43 -12.76
C LEU A 131 3.11 -30.31 -13.22
N GLU A 132 2.23 -29.79 -14.08
CA GLU A 132 1.12 -30.55 -14.67
C GLU A 132 1.63 -31.72 -15.54
N ARG A 133 2.70 -31.51 -16.33
CA ARG A 133 3.35 -32.59 -17.09
C ARG A 133 3.97 -33.65 -16.20
N MET A 134 4.61 -33.25 -15.10
CA MET A 134 5.17 -34.20 -14.13
C MET A 134 4.09 -35.11 -13.55
N ILE A 135 2.94 -34.54 -13.16
CA ILE A 135 1.80 -35.29 -12.64
C ILE A 135 1.19 -36.19 -13.72
N GLY A 136 0.99 -35.68 -14.95
CA GLY A 136 0.40 -36.44 -16.05
C GLY A 136 1.20 -37.67 -16.50
N ASN A 137 2.52 -37.65 -16.28
CA ASN A 137 3.40 -38.78 -16.56
C ASN A 137 3.57 -39.74 -15.38
N CYS A 138 2.90 -39.49 -14.25
CA CYS A 138 2.93 -40.39 -13.10
C CYS A 138 1.93 -41.53 -13.32
N PRO A 139 2.38 -42.81 -13.39
CA PRO A 139 1.48 -43.95 -13.58
C PRO A 139 0.57 -44.21 -12.36
N GLY A 140 0.81 -43.54 -11.23
CA GLY A 140 0.17 -43.85 -9.96
C GLY A 140 0.68 -45.16 -9.34
N GLY A 141 0.29 -45.42 -8.10
CA GLY A 141 0.71 -46.62 -7.37
C GLY A 141 1.70 -46.33 -6.25
N ARG A 142 2.85 -47.01 -6.24
CA ARG A 142 3.83 -46.89 -5.16
C ARG A 142 4.75 -45.70 -5.38
N VAL A 143 5.12 -45.05 -4.27
CA VAL A 143 6.10 -43.94 -4.26
C VAL A 143 7.44 -44.34 -4.88
N ALA A 144 7.80 -45.62 -4.79
CA ALA A 144 9.00 -46.19 -5.42
C ALA A 144 9.03 -46.03 -6.95
N ASP A 145 7.86 -45.91 -7.59
CA ASP A 145 7.70 -45.81 -9.05
C ASP A 145 7.29 -44.37 -9.47
N CYS A 146 7.39 -43.40 -8.55
CA CYS A 146 6.91 -42.04 -8.74
C CYS A 146 7.86 -41.19 -9.58
N ARG A 147 7.49 -40.97 -10.84
CA ARG A 147 8.26 -40.13 -11.77
C ARG A 147 8.38 -38.66 -11.37
N VAL A 148 7.44 -38.16 -10.56
CA VAL A 148 7.53 -36.79 -10.02
C VAL A 148 8.70 -36.68 -9.05
N LEU A 149 8.86 -37.67 -8.15
CA LEU A 149 9.97 -37.66 -7.20
C LEU A 149 11.32 -37.87 -7.90
N GLU A 150 11.37 -38.74 -8.91
CA GLU A 150 12.55 -38.91 -9.75
C GLU A 150 12.96 -37.60 -10.44
N ALA A 151 12.01 -36.87 -11.03
CA ALA A 151 12.27 -35.61 -11.72
C ALA A 151 12.70 -34.46 -10.78
N LEU A 152 12.33 -34.51 -9.51
CA LEU A 152 12.69 -33.50 -8.50
C LEU A 152 13.98 -33.84 -7.73
N GLN A 153 14.55 -35.02 -7.92
CA GLN A 153 15.84 -35.35 -7.31
C GLN A 153 16.93 -34.42 -7.87
N PRO A 154 17.81 -33.90 -7.01
CA PRO A 154 18.91 -33.05 -7.46
C PRO A 154 19.77 -33.85 -8.44
N GLN A 155 19.93 -33.34 -9.66
CA GLN A 155 20.89 -33.93 -10.60
C GLN A 155 22.30 -33.74 -10.02
N PRO A 156 23.15 -34.78 -10.03
CA PRO A 156 24.54 -34.61 -9.63
C PRO A 156 25.15 -33.54 -10.53
N ALA A 157 25.71 -32.51 -9.92
CA ALA A 157 26.43 -31.45 -10.63
C ALA A 157 27.54 -32.10 -11.47
N ALA A 158 27.50 -31.87 -12.78
CA ALA A 158 28.56 -32.25 -13.72
C ALA A 158 29.83 -31.44 -13.46
#